data_AF-A0A3D3UJB1-F1
#
_entry.id   AF-A0A3D3UJB1-F1
#
_cell.length_a   1.000
_cell.length_b   1.000
_cell.length_c   1.000
_cell.angle_alpha   90.00
_cell.angle_beta   90.00
_cell.angle_gamma   90.00
#
_symmetry.space_group_name_H-M   'P 1'
#
loop_
_entity.id
_entity.type
_entity.pdbx_description
1 polymer ?
#
loop_
_entity_poly.entity_id
_entity_poly.type
_entity_poly.pdbx_seq_one_letter_code
_entity_poly.pdbx_strand_id
1 'polypeptide(L)'
;PAGLAGARAMATLIYAGPDAADMLSVARDLLPVSDADLRVAASVVNDVLVLRWLGNAPEHLRVAYGAFWGAMRARLARLPATLPRLWYI
;
A
#
# COMPACT_ATOMS: atom_id res chain seq x y z
N PRO A 1 9.46 -9.90 -16.95
CA PRO A 1 10.75 -9.24 -16.60
C PRO A 1 10.91 -9.11 -15.08
N ALA A 2 12.14 -9.24 -14.56
CA ALA A 2 12.46 -9.03 -13.14
C ALA A 2 12.56 -7.52 -12.79
N GLY A 3 12.60 -7.18 -11.49
CA GLY A 3 12.67 -5.80 -11.01
C GLY A 3 11.35 -5.04 -11.17
N LEU A 4 11.40 -3.82 -11.72
CA LEU A 4 10.23 -2.96 -11.92
C LEU A 4 9.35 -3.39 -13.11
N ALA A 5 9.85 -4.29 -13.96
CA ALA A 5 9.14 -4.76 -15.16
C ALA A 5 8.60 -3.60 -16.02
N GLY A 6 9.42 -2.58 -16.26
CA GLY A 6 9.07 -1.40 -17.07
C GLY A 6 8.39 -0.26 -16.30
N ALA A 7 8.01 -0.45 -15.02
CA ALA A 7 7.46 0.63 -14.21
C ALA A 7 8.50 1.71 -13.91
N ARG A 8 8.05 2.97 -13.85
CA ARG A 8 8.89 4.15 -13.53
C ARG A 8 8.90 4.50 -12.04
N ALA A 9 7.94 3.98 -11.27
CA ALA A 9 7.82 4.22 -9.85
C ALA A 9 7.41 2.96 -9.08
N MET A 10 7.83 2.90 -7.82
CA MET A 10 7.50 1.84 -6.87
C MET A 10 7.24 2.44 -5.48
N ALA A 11 6.25 1.89 -4.79
CA ALA A 11 6.12 2.03 -3.34
C ALA A 11 6.04 0.65 -2.69
N THR A 12 6.52 0.54 -1.46
CA THR A 12 6.39 -0.66 -0.64
C THR A 12 5.92 -0.25 0.75
N LEU A 13 4.88 -0.92 1.25
CA LEU A 13 4.49 -0.84 2.65
C LEU A 13 4.85 -2.16 3.32
N ILE A 14 5.46 -2.06 4.50
CA ILE A 14 5.84 -3.21 5.32
C ILE A 14 5.19 -3.02 6.68
N TYR A 15 4.47 -4.04 7.13
CA TYR A 15 3.89 -4.13 8.46
C TYR A 15 4.33 -5.44 9.09
N ALA A 16 4.88 -5.39 10.29
CA ALA A 16 5.30 -6.57 11.05
C ALA A 16 4.49 -6.63 12.35
N GLY A 17 3.77 -7.73 12.55
CA GLY A 17 2.89 -7.91 13.69
C GLY A 17 2.26 -9.31 13.70
N PRO A 18 1.95 -9.87 14.89
CA PRO A 18 1.37 -11.21 15.01
C PRO A 18 0.00 -11.34 14.34
N ASP A 19 -0.65 -10.22 14.02
CA ASP A 19 -1.92 -10.07 13.31
C ASP A 19 -1.74 -9.77 11.81
N ALA A 20 -0.53 -9.88 11.24
CA ALA A 20 -0.28 -9.57 9.84
C ALA A 20 -1.15 -10.38 8.86
N ALA A 21 -1.44 -11.65 9.19
CA ALA A 21 -2.34 -12.49 8.42
C ALA A 21 -3.78 -11.93 8.39
N ASP A 22 -4.28 -11.42 9.52
CA ASP A 22 -5.59 -10.77 9.60
C ASP A 22 -5.58 -9.46 8.80
N MET A 23 -4.50 -8.69 8.90
CA MET A 23 -4.32 -7.44 8.19
C MET A 23 -4.22 -7.61 6.67
N LEU A 24 -3.86 -8.80 6.16
CA LEU A 24 -3.87 -9.09 4.72
C LEU A 24 -5.28 -8.95 4.12
N SER A 25 -6.30 -9.45 4.82
CA SER A 25 -7.70 -9.35 4.37
C SER A 25 -8.12 -7.88 4.27
N VAL A 26 -7.90 -7.13 5.35
CA VAL A 26 -8.17 -5.70 5.46
C VAL A 26 -7.44 -4.91 4.36
N ALA A 27 -6.17 -5.22 4.14
CA ALA A 27 -5.37 -4.57 3.12
C ALA A 27 -5.95 -4.79 1.73
N ARG A 28 -6.37 -6.02 1.39
CA ARG A 28 -6.97 -6.34 0.08
C ARG A 28 -8.31 -5.64 -0.12
N ASP A 29 -9.14 -5.54 0.92
CA ASP A 29 -10.42 -4.82 0.86
C ASP A 29 -10.25 -3.32 0.64
N LEU A 30 -9.10 -2.76 1.08
CA LEU A 30 -8.76 -1.35 0.92
C LEU A 30 -8.05 -1.02 -0.40
N LEU A 31 -7.61 -2.03 -1.16
CA LEU A 31 -6.98 -1.77 -2.45
C LEU A 31 -8.02 -1.18 -3.42
N PRO A 32 -7.66 -0.12 -4.19
CA PRO A 32 -8.58 0.46 -5.14
C PRO A 32 -8.95 -0.55 -6.22
N VAL A 33 -10.16 -0.41 -6.78
CA VAL A 33 -10.53 -1.10 -8.02
C VAL A 33 -9.50 -0.72 -9.09
N SER A 34 -8.99 -1.73 -9.79
CA SER A 34 -7.80 -1.66 -10.66
C SER A 34 -7.77 -0.41 -11.55
N ASP A 35 -6.79 0.46 -11.31
CA ASP A 35 -6.29 1.40 -12.30
C ASP A 35 -5.35 0.60 -13.23
N ALA A 36 -5.61 0.64 -14.55
CA ALA A 36 -4.83 -0.11 -15.53
C ALA A 36 -3.33 0.25 -15.48
N ASP A 37 -2.99 1.46 -15.03
CA ASP A 37 -1.62 1.96 -14.96
C ASP A 37 -0.92 1.68 -13.63
N LEU A 38 -1.61 1.09 -12.65
CA LEU A 38 -1.10 0.81 -11.31
C LEU A 38 -1.29 -0.66 -10.93
N ARG A 39 -0.19 -1.40 -10.86
CA ARG A 39 -0.17 -2.77 -10.34
C ARG A 39 0.05 -2.72 -8.84
N VAL A 40 -0.83 -3.37 -8.08
CA VAL A 40 -0.70 -3.50 -6.63
C VAL A 40 -1.00 -4.92 -6.18
N ALA A 41 -0.23 -5.40 -5.20
CA ALA A 41 -0.47 -6.69 -4.57
C ALA A 41 -0.09 -6.67 -3.08
N ALA A 42 -0.70 -7.56 -2.31
CA ALA A 42 -0.45 -7.77 -0.89
C ALA A 42 -0.21 -9.25 -0.59
N SER A 43 0.82 -9.55 0.21
CA SER A 43 1.17 -10.89 0.67
C SER A 43 1.71 -10.85 2.09
N VAL A 44 1.61 -11.97 2.82
CA VAL A 44 2.21 -12.14 4.14
C VAL A 44 3.26 -13.25 4.10
N VAL A 45 4.37 -13.04 4.79
CA VAL A 45 5.39 -14.07 5.07
C VAL A 45 5.90 -13.85 6.49
N ASN A 46 5.89 -14.90 7.33
CA ASN A 46 6.40 -14.86 8.71
C ASN A 46 5.95 -13.61 9.50
N ASP A 47 4.65 -13.37 9.59
CA ASP A 47 4.08 -12.22 10.30
C ASP A 47 4.50 -10.84 9.76
N VAL A 48 4.99 -10.81 8.52
CA VAL A 48 5.30 -9.59 7.78
C VAL A 48 4.35 -9.46 6.58
N LEU A 49 3.43 -8.51 6.68
CA LEU A 49 2.61 -8.05 5.57
C LEU A 49 3.43 -7.10 4.69
N VAL A 50 3.50 -7.44 3.41
CA VAL A 50 4.16 -6.65 2.37
C VAL A 50 3.14 -6.28 1.31
N LEU A 51 3.03 -4.99 1.03
CA LEU A 51 2.33 -4.47 -0.13
C LEU A 51 3.31 -3.80 -1.07
N ARG A 52 3.08 -3.96 -2.37
CA ARG A 52 3.89 -3.33 -3.42
C ARG A 52 3.02 -2.71 -4.48
N TRP A 53 3.36 -1.48 -4.85
CA TRP A 53 2.80 -0.77 -6.00
C TRP A 53 3.88 -0.61 -7.07
N LEU A 54 3.49 -0.77 -8.34
CA LEU A 54 4.31 -0.49 -9.51
C LEU A 54 3.46 0.29 -10.51
N GLY A 55 3.96 1.44 -10.98
CA GLY A 55 3.23 2.28 -11.93
C GLY A 55 4.16 3.11 -12.81
N ASN A 56 3.59 3.66 -13.89
CA ASN A 56 4.32 4.53 -14.82
C ASN A 56 4.15 6.02 -14.54
N ALA A 57 3.08 6.39 -13.81
CA ALA A 57 2.78 7.74 -13.35
C ALA A 57 3.06 7.87 -11.84
N PRO A 58 4.22 8.42 -11.43
CA PRO A 58 4.59 8.57 -10.03
C PRO A 58 3.55 9.35 -9.20
N GLU A 59 2.88 10.33 -9.80
CA GLU A 59 1.82 11.14 -9.21
C GLU A 59 0.57 10.31 -8.86
N HIS A 60 0.15 9.39 -9.74
CA HIS A 60 -0.97 8.49 -9.48
C HIS A 60 -0.62 7.49 -8.38
N LEU A 61 0.59 6.90 -8.43
CA LEU A 61 1.11 6.05 -7.35
C LEU A 61 1.16 6.84 -6.03
N ARG A 62 1.59 8.10 -6.12
CA ARG A 62 1.51 9.19 -5.16
C ARG A 62 0.24 9.17 -4.31
N VAL A 63 -0.83 9.42 -5.04
CA VAL A 63 -2.19 9.57 -4.52
C VAL A 63 -2.73 8.24 -4.01
N ALA A 64 -2.59 7.17 -4.79
CA ALA A 64 -3.10 5.85 -4.44
C ALA A 64 -2.47 5.30 -3.15
N TYR A 65 -1.15 5.40 -3.01
CA TYR A 65 -0.43 5.00 -1.80
C TYR A 65 -0.87 5.83 -0.60
N GLY A 66 -1.03 7.14 -0.79
CA GLY A 66 -1.45 8.03 0.30
C GLY A 66 -2.87 7.75 0.79
N ALA A 67 -3.81 7.52 -0.13
CA ALA A 67 -5.18 7.13 0.19
C ALA A 67 -5.22 5.78 0.93
N PHE A 68 -4.47 4.79 0.43
CA PHE A 68 -4.34 3.49 1.09
C PHE A 68 -3.79 3.62 2.50
N TRP A 69 -2.68 4.36 2.70
CA TRP A 69 -2.09 4.53 4.02
C TRP A 69 -3.02 5.26 4.99
N GLY A 70 -3.72 6.29 4.52
CA GLY A 70 -4.75 6.98 5.29
C GLY A 70 -5.82 6.00 5.81
N ALA A 71 -6.35 5.12 4.95
CA ALA A 71 -7.33 4.13 5.37
C ALA A 71 -6.73 3.05 6.28
N MET A 72 -5.55 2.53 5.94
CA MET A 72 -4.94 1.42 6.66
C MET A 72 -4.49 1.81 8.07
N ARG A 73 -3.94 3.01 8.27
CA ARG A 73 -3.54 3.46 9.61
C ARG A 73 -4.72 3.59 10.58
N ALA A 74 -5.92 3.87 10.05
CA ALA A 74 -7.13 3.91 10.87
C ALA A 74 -7.49 2.51 11.37
N ARG A 75 -7.23 1.47 10.58
CA ARG A 75 -7.40 0.07 10.97
C ARG A 75 -6.30 -0.40 11.92
N LEU A 76 -5.04 -0.13 11.62
CA LEU A 76 -3.89 -0.61 12.40
C LEU A 76 -3.79 0.03 13.79
N ALA A 77 -4.08 1.33 13.89
CA ALA A 77 -3.76 2.11 15.09
C ALA A 77 -4.93 2.94 15.62
N ARG A 78 -6.15 2.77 15.07
CA ARG A 78 -7.33 3.60 15.42
C ARG A 78 -7.06 5.10 15.30
N LEU A 79 -6.21 5.47 14.34
CA LEU A 79 -5.86 6.85 14.04
C LEU A 79 -6.82 7.45 13.01
N PRO A 80 -6.91 8.79 12.88
CA PRO A 80 -7.70 9.40 11.82
C PRO A 80 -7.28 8.92 10.43
N ALA A 81 -8.28 8.71 9.55
CA ALA A 81 -8.09 8.23 8.18
C ALA A 81 -7.55 9.31 7.23
N THR A 82 -6.40 9.86 7.57
CA THR A 82 -5.74 10.98 6.90
C THR A 82 -4.23 10.78 6.93
N LEU A 83 -3.51 11.36 5.97
CA LEU A 83 -2.06 11.29 5.94
C LEU A 83 -1.44 11.95 7.19
N PRO A 84 -0.34 11.40 7.73
CA PRO A 84 0.47 12.11 8.72
C PRO A 84 0.88 13.49 8.18
N ARG A 85 0.91 14.52 9.05
CA ARG A 85 1.24 15.89 8.63
C ARG A 85 2.58 16.00 7.89
N LEU A 86 3.54 15.16 8.25
CA LEU A 86 4.88 15.13 7.63
C LEU A 86 4.85 14.68 6.15
N TRP A 87 3.73 14.15 5.65
CA TRP A 87 3.63 13.60 4.30
C TRP A 87 3.05 14.59 3.28
N TYR A 88 2.68 15.81 3.67
CA TYR A 88 2.21 16.85 2.72
C TYR A 88 3.36 17.64 2.04
N ILE A 89 4.60 17.16 2.18
CA ILE A 89 5.78 17.65 1.44
C ILE A 89 5.62 17.47 -0.07
#